data_AF-A0A9P6KVH4-F1
#
_entry.id   AF-A0A9P6KVH4-F1
#
_cell.length_a   1.000
_cell.length_b   1.000
_cell.length_c   1.000
_cell.angle_alpha   90.00
_cell.angle_beta   90.00
_cell.angle_gamma   90.00
#
_symmetry.space_group_name_H-M   'P 1'
#
loop_
_entity.id
_entity.type
_entity.pdbx_description
1 polymer ?
#
loop_
_entity_poly.entity_id
_entity_poly.type
_entity_poly.pdbx_seq_one_letter_code
_entity_poly.pdbx_strand_id
1 'polypeptide(L)'
;MKQYLNFVPPGPNYIESLYTVAMTISEAEVEVLLVHDAKTGRDYKIPTQRNFILGADLAQITRPVEDCGHVVEQSMRLLDHGFENTACMESSITFIDGQKGRILYRGYAIEELFRDHVYEDVMHLILWGALPSEEDKQRGREVMDCVAVPPGQVIKAIESFPRETDAYHMLLVGMAAFGASDSTMAGTRHEQKPVFHGNLENADRAILRTIQ
;
A
#
# COMPACT_ATOMS: atom_id res chain seq x y z
N MET A 1 19.21 -5.41 -6.79
CA MET A 1 19.54 -6.81 -7.14
C MET A 1 18.32 -7.38 -7.83
N LYS A 2 18.50 -7.87 -9.06
CA LYS A 2 17.42 -8.25 -9.98
C LYS A 2 16.73 -9.53 -9.50
N GLN A 3 15.40 -9.51 -9.37
CA GLN A 3 14.59 -10.70 -9.61
C GLN A 3 13.27 -10.27 -10.26
N TYR A 4 13.21 -10.54 -11.56
CA TYR A 4 11.97 -10.66 -12.29
C TYR A 4 11.28 -11.92 -11.77
N LEU A 5 10.12 -11.75 -11.15
CA LEU A 5 9.18 -12.85 -10.96
C LEU A 5 7.98 -12.57 -11.85
N ASN A 6 7.78 -13.47 -12.81
CA ASN A 6 6.64 -13.69 -13.68
C ASN A 6 5.35 -12.95 -13.28
N PHE A 7 5.28 -11.65 -13.54
CA PHE A 7 4.02 -10.92 -13.44
C PHE A 7 3.27 -11.15 -14.76
N VAL A 8 2.34 -12.10 -14.74
CA VAL A 8 1.40 -12.32 -15.83
C VAL A 8 0.33 -11.23 -15.72
N PRO A 9 0.07 -10.43 -16.77
CA PRO A 9 -0.97 -9.41 -16.73
C PRO A 9 -2.33 -10.04 -16.39
N PRO A 10 -3.21 -9.36 -15.65
CA PRO A 10 -4.43 -9.95 -15.16
C PRO A 10 -5.40 -10.20 -16.32
N GLY A 11 -5.40 -11.43 -16.84
CA GLY A 11 -6.51 -11.97 -17.61
C GLY A 11 -7.69 -12.32 -16.68
N PRO A 12 -8.87 -12.67 -17.24
CA PRO A 12 -10.08 -12.96 -16.47
C PRO A 12 -9.93 -14.06 -15.39
N ASN A 13 -8.86 -14.87 -15.45
CA ASN A 13 -8.56 -15.94 -14.50
C ASN A 13 -7.37 -15.61 -13.56
N TYR A 14 -7.02 -14.34 -13.37
CA TYR A 14 -5.85 -13.93 -12.58
C TYR A 14 -5.93 -14.38 -11.11
N ILE A 15 -7.13 -14.33 -10.49
CA ILE A 15 -7.33 -14.78 -9.11
C ILE A 15 -7.07 -16.29 -8.99
N GLU A 16 -7.52 -17.10 -9.95
CA GLU A 16 -7.19 -18.54 -9.99
C GLU A 16 -5.71 -18.78 -10.28
N SER A 17 -5.07 -17.94 -11.10
CA SER A 17 -3.62 -18.00 -11.33
C SER A 17 -2.81 -17.63 -10.09
N LEU A 18 -3.28 -16.67 -9.28
CA LEU A 18 -2.70 -16.33 -7.99
C LEU A 18 -2.90 -17.44 -6.97
N TYR A 19 -4.06 -18.10 -6.95
CA TYR A 19 -4.30 -19.28 -6.12
C TYR A 19 -3.47 -20.48 -6.57
N THR A 20 -3.30 -20.69 -7.88
CA THR A 20 -2.47 -21.77 -8.43
C THR A 20 -0.99 -21.49 -8.18
N VAL A 21 -0.53 -20.25 -8.35
CA VAL A 21 0.84 -19.84 -7.99
C VAL A 21 1.02 -19.93 -6.47
N ALA A 22 0.07 -19.48 -5.65
CA ALA A 22 0.12 -19.63 -4.19
C ALA A 22 0.11 -21.09 -3.73
N MET A 23 -0.62 -21.98 -4.42
CA MET A 23 -0.60 -23.43 -4.19
C MET A 23 0.69 -24.08 -4.72
N THR A 24 1.32 -23.55 -5.77
CA THR A 24 2.63 -24.02 -6.25
C THR A 24 3.76 -23.53 -5.31
N ILE A 25 3.53 -22.43 -4.57
CA ILE A 25 4.47 -21.87 -3.59
C ILE A 25 4.45 -22.65 -2.25
N SER A 26 3.50 -23.57 -2.03
CA SER A 26 3.54 -24.40 -0.81
C SER A 26 4.65 -25.47 -0.82
N GLU A 27 5.40 -25.61 -1.91
CA GLU A 27 6.58 -26.47 -2.04
C GLU A 27 7.84 -25.72 -2.50
N ALA A 28 7.95 -24.42 -2.18
CA ALA A 28 9.24 -23.73 -2.34
C ALA A 28 10.20 -24.21 -1.24
N GLU A 29 11.35 -24.78 -1.62
CA GLU A 29 12.46 -25.08 -0.71
C GLU A 29 12.69 -23.89 0.22
N VAL A 30 12.63 -24.11 1.53
CA VAL A 30 12.92 -23.06 2.52
C VAL A 30 14.40 -22.73 2.41
N GLU A 31 14.72 -21.68 1.66
CA GLU A 31 16.07 -21.14 1.58
C GLU A 31 16.45 -20.58 2.96
N VAL A 32 17.57 -21.04 3.51
CA VAL A 32 18.04 -20.63 4.84
C VAL A 32 19.32 -19.82 4.70
N LEU A 33 19.33 -18.63 5.30
CA LEU A 33 20.53 -17.82 5.47
C LEU A 33 21.28 -18.27 6.72
N LEU A 34 22.52 -18.71 6.53
CA LEU A 34 23.43 -19.06 7.62
C LEU A 34 24.20 -17.82 8.07
N VAL A 35 24.03 -17.44 9.34
CA VAL A 35 24.74 -16.31 9.96
C VAL A 35 25.67 -16.85 11.03
N HIS A 36 26.98 -16.69 10.81
CA HIS A 36 28.01 -17.02 11.79
C HIS A 36 28.42 -15.75 12.56
N ASP A 37 28.23 -15.74 13.88
CA ASP A 37 28.71 -14.64 14.72
C ASP A 37 30.16 -14.91 15.17
N ALA A 38 31.12 -14.22 14.53
CA ALA A 38 32.54 -14.35 14.84
C ALA A 38 32.93 -14.01 16.29
N LYS A 39 32.12 -13.21 17.02
CA LYS A 39 32.42 -12.84 18.41
C LYS A 39 31.97 -13.90 19.42
N THR A 40 30.83 -14.53 19.18
CA THR A 40 30.25 -15.53 20.08
C THR A 40 30.52 -16.97 19.62
N GLY A 41 30.95 -17.16 18.38
CA GLY A 41 31.17 -18.46 17.74
C GLY A 41 29.86 -19.23 17.47
N ARG A 42 28.71 -18.57 17.57
CA ARG A 42 27.38 -19.19 17.39
C ARG A 42 26.93 -19.08 15.93
N ASP A 43 26.37 -20.17 15.42
CA ASP A 43 25.74 -20.24 14.12
C ASP A 43 24.22 -20.11 14.25
N TYR A 44 23.63 -19.25 13.43
CA TYR A 44 22.20 -19.00 13.37
C TYR A 44 21.66 -19.34 11.98
N LYS A 45 20.45 -19.91 11.95
CA LYS A 45 19.74 -20.29 10.73
C LYS A 45 18.50 -19.41 10.60
N ILE A 46 18.51 -18.50 9.64
CA ILE A 46 17.40 -17.57 9.42
C ILE A 46 16.63 -18.00 8.17
N PRO A 47 15.31 -18.24 8.26
CA PRO A 47 14.52 -18.55 7.08
C PRO A 47 14.45 -17.31 6.17
N THR A 48 14.58 -17.53 4.88
CA THR A 48 14.41 -16.49 3.87
C THR A 48 13.17 -16.77 3.03
N GLN A 49 12.50 -15.73 2.59
CA GLN A 49 11.34 -15.83 1.71
C GLN A 49 11.53 -14.85 0.56
N ARG A 50 11.67 -15.36 -0.67
CA ARG A 50 11.77 -14.52 -1.89
C ARG A 50 12.84 -13.43 -1.74
N ASN A 51 14.00 -13.78 -1.17
CA ASN A 51 15.11 -12.88 -0.87
C ASN A 51 14.85 -11.81 0.20
N PHE A 52 13.79 -11.97 1.00
CA PHE A 52 13.54 -11.17 2.20
C PHE A 52 13.82 -11.98 3.47
N ILE A 53 14.23 -11.27 4.52
CA ILE A 53 14.26 -11.76 5.89
C ILE A 53 13.25 -10.97 6.72
N LEU A 54 12.53 -11.64 7.61
CA LEU A 54 11.68 -10.91 8.54
C LEU A 54 12.56 -10.29 9.62
N GLY A 55 12.35 -9.00 9.90
CA GLY A 55 13.07 -8.30 10.97
C GLY A 55 12.89 -8.98 12.35
N ALA A 56 11.77 -9.68 12.55
CA ALA A 56 11.51 -10.47 13.75
C ALA A 56 12.48 -11.66 13.89
N ASP A 57 12.94 -12.25 12.79
CA ASP A 57 13.85 -13.41 12.83
C ASP A 57 15.26 -13.03 13.27
N LEU A 58 15.66 -11.77 13.06
CA LEU A 58 16.92 -11.24 13.59
C LEU A 58 16.93 -11.18 15.13
N ALA A 59 15.77 -11.24 15.78
CA ALA A 59 15.70 -11.26 17.24
C ALA A 59 16.28 -12.56 17.85
N GLN A 60 16.44 -13.61 17.05
CA GLN A 60 17.05 -14.88 17.46
C GLN A 60 18.55 -14.72 17.77
N ILE A 61 19.19 -13.68 17.23
CA ILE A 61 20.60 -13.37 17.49
C ILE A 61 20.66 -12.51 18.75
N THR A 62 20.99 -13.10 19.89
CA THR A 62 21.17 -12.38 21.16
C THR A 62 22.65 -12.14 21.47
N ARG A 63 22.93 -10.97 22.06
CA ARG A 63 24.26 -10.63 22.58
C ARG A 63 24.15 -10.06 24.00
N PRO A 64 25.08 -10.40 24.90
CA PRO A 64 25.16 -9.75 26.20
C PRO A 64 25.61 -8.30 26.00
N VAL A 65 24.79 -7.37 26.48
CA VAL A 65 25.10 -5.94 26.52
C VAL A 65 25.13 -5.53 27.98
N GLU A 66 26.17 -4.80 28.37
CA GLU A 66 26.24 -4.19 29.68
C GLU A 66 25.45 -2.88 29.66
N ASP A 67 24.36 -2.84 30.42
CA ASP A 67 23.53 -1.66 30.60
C ASP A 67 23.38 -1.39 32.10
N CYS A 68 23.76 -0.18 32.53
CA CYS A 68 23.66 0.25 33.92
C CYS A 68 24.23 -0.76 34.95
N GLY A 69 25.38 -1.37 34.64
CA GLY A 69 26.06 -2.35 35.51
C GLY A 69 25.43 -3.75 35.55
N HIS A 70 24.43 -4.03 34.70
CA HIS A 70 23.81 -5.34 34.54
C HIS A 70 24.10 -5.88 33.14
N VAL A 71 24.42 -7.17 33.06
CA VAL A 71 24.57 -7.86 31.78
C VAL A 71 23.20 -8.38 31.37
N VAL A 72 22.61 -7.78 30.33
CA VAL A 72 21.32 -8.18 29.77
C VAL A 72 21.56 -8.76 28.38
N GLU A 73 20.96 -9.92 28.08
CA GLU A 73 20.94 -10.42 26.72
C GLU A 73 19.95 -9.60 25.88
N GLN A 74 20.49 -8.83 24.94
CA GLN A 74 19.70 -8.05 24.00
C GLN A 74 19.74 -8.73 22.63
N SER A 75 18.55 -8.93 22.08
CA SER A 75 18.34 -9.39 20.70
C SER A 75 18.74 -8.30 19.69
N MET A 76 19.35 -8.70 18.58
CA MET A 76 19.78 -7.80 17.52
C MET A 76 18.58 -7.08 16.88
N ARG A 77 18.81 -5.84 16.42
CA ARG A 77 17.82 -5.00 15.75
C ARG A 77 18.40 -4.51 14.43
N LEU A 78 17.56 -4.43 13.41
CA LEU A 78 17.90 -3.76 12.16
C LEU A 78 17.87 -2.24 12.39
N LEU A 79 18.95 -1.55 12.05
CA LEU A 79 18.98 -0.10 11.99
C LEU A 79 19.22 0.29 10.53
N ASP A 80 18.18 0.84 9.91
CA ASP A 80 18.21 1.29 8.52
C ASP A 80 17.68 2.73 8.47
N HIS A 81 18.59 3.69 8.35
CA HIS A 81 18.23 5.11 8.34
C HIS A 81 17.52 5.43 7.03
N GLY A 82 16.24 5.77 7.10
CA GLY A 82 15.45 6.12 5.91
C GLY A 82 14.84 4.93 5.18
N PHE A 83 14.94 3.70 5.72
CA PHE A 83 14.38 2.48 5.13
C PHE A 83 14.91 2.17 3.72
N GLU A 84 16.16 2.52 3.42
CA GLU A 84 16.74 2.35 2.09
C GLU A 84 16.85 0.88 1.67
N ASN A 85 16.98 -0.03 2.64
CA ASN A 85 17.12 -1.47 2.44
C ASN A 85 16.06 -2.28 3.21
N THR A 86 15.00 -1.63 3.69
CA THR A 86 13.93 -2.28 4.47
C THR A 86 12.64 -2.33 3.66
N ALA A 87 12.18 -3.54 3.36
CA ALA A 87 10.84 -3.73 2.82
C ALA A 87 9.80 -3.68 3.94
N CYS A 88 8.97 -2.63 3.96
CA CYS A 88 7.97 -2.42 5.02
C CYS A 88 6.64 -3.15 4.78
N MET A 89 6.24 -3.35 3.52
CA MET A 89 4.95 -3.91 3.15
C MET A 89 5.03 -4.61 1.79
N GLU A 90 4.30 -5.73 1.64
CA GLU A 90 4.06 -6.35 0.35
C GLU A 90 2.83 -5.69 -0.30
N SER A 91 2.97 -5.26 -1.56
CA SER A 91 1.88 -4.66 -2.33
C SER A 91 1.84 -5.23 -3.73
N SER A 92 0.64 -5.48 -4.23
CA SER A 92 0.37 -5.93 -5.60
C SER A 92 -0.02 -4.78 -6.55
N ILE A 93 0.08 -3.53 -6.10
CA ILE A 93 -0.43 -2.36 -6.83
C ILE A 93 0.60 -1.83 -7.83
N THR A 94 1.83 -1.56 -7.39
CA THR A 94 2.86 -0.91 -8.20
C THR A 94 4.19 -1.64 -8.06
N PHE A 95 4.92 -1.75 -9.17
CA PHE A 95 6.30 -2.23 -9.18
C PHE A 95 7.22 -1.18 -9.81
N ILE A 96 8.35 -0.90 -9.15
CA ILE A 96 9.32 0.10 -9.59
C ILE A 96 10.69 -0.58 -9.75
N ASP A 97 11.20 -0.62 -10.98
CA ASP A 97 12.58 -1.03 -11.28
C ASP A 97 13.43 0.22 -11.51
N GLY A 98 14.11 0.67 -10.46
CA GLY A 98 15.00 1.83 -10.52
C GLY A 98 16.25 1.63 -11.40
N GLN A 99 16.67 0.39 -11.68
CA GLN A 99 17.84 0.13 -12.54
C GLN A 99 17.49 0.28 -14.02
N LYS A 100 16.30 -0.16 -14.40
CA LYS A 100 15.82 -0.08 -15.78
C LYS A 100 14.92 1.13 -16.04
N GLY A 101 14.60 1.91 -15.01
CA GLY A 101 13.71 3.06 -15.10
C GLY A 101 12.30 2.67 -15.52
N ARG A 102 11.79 1.52 -15.04
CA ARG A 102 10.46 1.01 -15.41
C ARG A 102 9.50 1.03 -14.24
N ILE A 103 8.29 1.51 -14.47
CA ILE A 103 7.20 1.52 -13.48
C ILE A 103 6.03 0.74 -14.07
N LEU A 104 5.50 -0.21 -13.30
CA LEU A 104 4.35 -1.01 -13.66
C LEU A 104 3.22 -0.76 -12.67
N TYR A 105 2.01 -0.50 -13.16
CA TYR A 105 0.78 -0.48 -12.37
C TYR A 105 -0.02 -1.74 -12.66
N ARG A 106 -0.24 -2.59 -11.64
CA ARG A 106 -0.91 -3.89 -11.79
C ARG A 106 -0.38 -4.72 -12.97
N GLY A 107 0.93 -4.58 -13.27
CA GLY A 107 1.61 -5.25 -14.39
C GLY A 107 1.68 -4.49 -15.71
N TYR A 108 0.87 -3.45 -15.89
CA TYR A 108 0.88 -2.63 -17.09
C TYR A 108 1.97 -1.58 -17.01
N ALA A 109 2.70 -1.41 -18.11
CA ALA A 109 3.72 -0.36 -18.19
C ALA A 109 3.05 1.01 -18.15
N ILE A 110 3.65 1.94 -17.41
CA ILE A 110 3.10 3.30 -17.27
C ILE A 110 2.94 3.99 -18.65
N GLU A 111 3.84 3.71 -19.59
CA GLU A 111 3.82 4.26 -20.95
C GLU A 111 2.67 3.73 -21.81
N GLU A 112 2.20 2.50 -21.55
CA GLU A 112 1.03 1.90 -22.20
C GLU A 112 -0.25 2.55 -21.69
N LEU A 113 -0.36 2.69 -20.36
CA LEU A 113 -1.52 3.30 -19.71
C LEU A 113 -1.71 4.76 -20.15
N PHE A 114 -0.65 5.56 -20.21
CA PHE A 114 -0.77 6.96 -20.63
C PHE A 114 -1.15 7.16 -22.10
N ARG A 115 -0.93 6.15 -22.96
CA ARG A 115 -1.21 6.27 -24.39
C ARG A 115 -2.67 5.98 -24.71
N ASP A 116 -3.20 4.93 -24.12
CA ASP A 116 -4.46 4.31 -24.55
C ASP A 116 -5.60 4.48 -23.53
N HIS A 117 -5.30 4.97 -22.31
CA HIS A 117 -6.27 5.08 -21.22
C HIS A 117 -6.34 6.50 -20.63
N VAL A 118 -7.53 6.84 -20.14
CA VAL A 118 -7.80 8.08 -19.41
C VAL A 118 -7.56 7.89 -17.91
N TYR A 119 -7.54 8.99 -17.16
CA TYR A 119 -7.29 8.98 -15.71
C TYR A 119 -8.22 8.01 -14.96
N GLU A 120 -9.50 8.02 -15.29
CA GLU A 120 -10.53 7.20 -14.67
C GLU A 120 -10.28 5.70 -14.86
N ASP A 121 -9.80 5.30 -16.05
CA ASP A 121 -9.47 3.92 -16.37
C ASP A 121 -8.26 3.43 -15.56
N VAL A 122 -7.23 4.26 -15.44
CA VAL A 122 -6.02 3.96 -14.66
C VAL A 122 -6.32 3.92 -13.17
N MET A 123 -7.16 4.84 -12.69
CA MET A 123 -7.62 4.84 -11.30
C MET A 123 -8.42 3.57 -11.00
N HIS A 124 -9.31 3.16 -11.91
CA HIS A 124 -10.07 1.93 -11.76
C HIS A 124 -9.16 0.69 -11.69
N LEU A 125 -8.16 0.64 -12.57
CA LEU A 125 -7.14 -0.41 -12.54
C LEU A 125 -6.41 -0.47 -11.19
N ILE A 126 -6.00 0.67 -10.63
CA ILE A 126 -5.27 0.71 -9.36
C ILE A 126 -6.15 0.20 -8.20
N LEU A 127 -7.38 0.68 -8.12
CA LEU A 127 -8.31 0.38 -7.03
C LEU A 127 -8.82 -1.06 -7.09
N TRP A 128 -9.37 -1.47 -8.23
CA TRP A 128 -10.07 -2.75 -8.38
C TRP A 128 -9.22 -3.83 -9.06
N GLY A 129 -8.04 -3.49 -9.57
CA GLY A 129 -7.06 -4.46 -10.10
C GLY A 129 -7.27 -4.87 -11.55
N ALA A 130 -8.32 -4.37 -12.21
CA ALA A 130 -8.63 -4.63 -13.62
C ALA A 130 -9.03 -3.35 -14.35
N LEU A 131 -8.78 -3.31 -15.66
CA LEU A 131 -9.28 -2.23 -16.51
C LEU A 131 -10.83 -2.25 -16.52
N PRO A 132 -11.49 -1.09 -16.52
CA PRO A 132 -12.94 -1.04 -16.43
C PRO A 132 -13.61 -1.54 -17.71
N SER A 133 -14.74 -2.23 -17.56
CA SER A 133 -15.66 -2.50 -18.68
C SER A 133 -16.40 -1.22 -19.09
N GLU A 134 -17.05 -1.22 -20.26
CA GLU A 134 -17.86 -0.06 -20.68
C GLU A 134 -19.01 0.23 -19.70
N GLU A 135 -19.56 -0.80 -19.05
CA GLU A 135 -20.57 -0.64 -18.00
C GLU A 135 -19.97 0.03 -16.75
N ASP A 136 -18.77 -0.38 -16.32
CA ASP A 136 -18.08 0.20 -15.17
C ASP A 136 -17.71 1.66 -15.42
N LYS A 137 -17.25 1.99 -16.64
CA LYS A 137 -16.97 3.37 -17.03
C LYS A 137 -18.22 4.24 -16.96
N GLN A 138 -19.35 3.73 -17.43
CA GLN A 138 -20.60 4.46 -17.40
C GLN A 138 -21.08 4.71 -15.97
N ARG A 139 -21.04 3.66 -15.13
CA ARG A 139 -21.36 3.76 -13.71
C ARG A 139 -20.42 4.73 -12.98
N GLY A 140 -19.12 4.69 -13.29
CA GLY A 140 -18.12 5.59 -12.72
C GLY A 140 -18.45 7.05 -13.01
N ARG A 141 -18.76 7.37 -14.28
CA ARG A 141 -19.16 8.73 -14.69
C ARG A 141 -20.42 9.22 -13.96
N GLU A 142 -21.46 8.39 -13.90
CA GLU A 142 -22.70 8.75 -13.20
C GLU A 142 -22.47 9.05 -11.72
N VAL A 143 -21.64 8.25 -11.05
CA VAL A 143 -21.30 8.47 -9.64
C VAL A 143 -20.49 9.75 -9.48
N MET A 144 -19.47 9.98 -10.32
CA MET A 144 -18.64 11.19 -10.27
C MET A 144 -19.46 12.46 -10.45
N ASP A 145 -20.40 12.47 -11.41
CA ASP A 145 -21.29 13.60 -11.65
C ASP A 145 -22.17 13.90 -10.41
N CYS A 146 -22.67 12.85 -9.76
CA CYS A 146 -23.47 13.00 -8.53
C CYS A 146 -22.66 13.50 -7.34
N VAL A 147 -21.36 13.18 -7.26
CA VAL A 147 -20.52 13.59 -6.13
C VAL A 147 -19.75 14.88 -6.38
N ALA A 148 -19.69 15.43 -7.60
CA ALA A 148 -18.87 16.60 -7.94
C ALA A 148 -19.20 17.90 -7.18
N VAL A 149 -20.32 17.97 -6.45
CA VAL A 149 -20.72 19.16 -5.68
C VAL A 149 -20.20 19.05 -4.24
N PRO A 150 -19.25 19.91 -3.81
CA PRO A 150 -18.73 19.85 -2.45
C PRO A 150 -19.80 20.29 -1.42
N PRO A 151 -19.78 19.71 -0.20
CA PRO A 151 -20.65 20.16 0.88
C PRO A 151 -20.47 21.64 1.19
N GLY A 152 -21.55 22.34 1.52
CA GLY A 152 -21.51 23.79 1.79
C GLY A 152 -20.59 24.18 2.96
N GLN A 153 -20.30 23.26 3.89
CA GLN A 153 -19.32 23.46 4.95
C GLN A 153 -17.89 23.61 4.41
N VAL A 154 -17.54 22.85 3.36
CA VAL A 154 -16.23 22.92 2.71
C VAL A 154 -16.04 24.27 2.03
N ILE A 155 -17.06 24.73 1.30
CA ILE A 155 -17.06 26.03 0.63
C ILE A 155 -16.83 27.15 1.65
N LYS A 156 -17.61 27.16 2.74
CA LYS A 156 -17.46 28.16 3.82
C LYS A 156 -16.09 28.12 4.49
N ALA A 157 -15.52 26.93 4.68
CA ALA A 157 -14.19 26.78 5.25
C ALA A 157 -13.13 27.42 4.34
N ILE A 158 -13.18 27.16 3.03
CA ILE A 158 -12.27 27.76 2.05
C ILE A 158 -12.45 29.28 1.98
N GLU A 159 -13.71 29.76 1.95
CA GLU A 159 -14.03 31.20 1.91
C GLU A 159 -13.59 31.96 3.17
N SER A 160 -13.40 31.28 4.29
CA SER A 160 -12.96 31.90 5.54
C SER A 160 -11.48 32.31 5.54
N PHE A 161 -10.68 31.75 4.61
CA PHE A 161 -9.25 32.04 4.53
C PHE A 161 -8.95 33.28 3.66
N PRO A 162 -7.83 33.98 3.91
CA PRO A 162 -7.39 35.10 3.07
C PRO A 162 -7.20 34.69 1.61
N ARG A 163 -7.39 35.65 0.69
CA ARG A 163 -7.25 35.41 -0.77
C ARG A 163 -5.80 35.13 -1.19
N GLU A 164 -4.84 35.51 -0.36
CA GLU A 164 -3.40 35.36 -0.57
C GLU A 164 -2.86 34.00 -0.11
N THR A 165 -3.70 33.16 0.49
CA THR A 165 -3.30 31.82 0.95
C THR A 165 -2.89 30.96 -0.22
N ASP A 166 -1.82 30.18 -0.06
CA ASP A 166 -1.36 29.25 -1.08
C ASP A 166 -2.33 28.06 -1.27
N ALA A 167 -2.23 27.43 -2.44
CA ALA A 167 -3.12 26.34 -2.83
C ALA A 167 -3.02 25.11 -1.90
N TYR A 168 -1.87 24.88 -1.27
CA TYR A 168 -1.68 23.71 -0.41
C TYR A 168 -2.50 23.83 0.88
N HIS A 169 -2.48 24.99 1.53
CA HIS A 169 -3.30 25.22 2.72
C HIS A 169 -4.80 25.19 2.39
N MET A 170 -5.20 25.75 1.24
CA MET A 170 -6.59 25.69 0.78
C MET A 170 -7.05 24.25 0.55
N LEU A 171 -6.21 23.42 -0.07
CA LEU A 171 -6.50 21.99 -0.27
C LEU A 171 -6.62 21.26 1.08
N LEU A 172 -5.69 21.49 2.00
CA LEU A 172 -5.69 20.85 3.32
C LEU A 172 -6.96 21.18 4.11
N VAL A 173 -7.36 22.46 4.12
CA VAL A 173 -8.59 22.93 4.79
C VAL A 173 -9.82 22.33 4.12
N GLY A 174 -9.85 22.30 2.79
CA GLY A 174 -10.95 21.70 2.04
C GLY A 174 -11.13 20.22 2.37
N MET A 175 -10.05 19.44 2.34
CA MET A 175 -10.05 18.01 2.70
C MET A 175 -10.44 17.78 4.16
N ALA A 176 -9.93 18.59 5.10
CA ALA A 176 -10.27 18.47 6.51
C ALA A 176 -11.74 18.78 6.77
N ALA A 177 -12.28 19.82 6.14
CA ALA A 177 -13.69 20.17 6.21
C ALA A 177 -14.57 19.07 5.58
N PHE A 178 -14.14 18.49 4.46
CA PHE A 178 -14.83 17.40 3.79
C PHE A 178 -14.94 16.17 4.70
N GLY A 179 -13.81 15.69 5.24
CA GLY A 179 -13.79 14.55 6.15
C GLY A 179 -14.55 14.79 7.47
N ALA A 180 -14.64 16.04 7.93
CA ALA A 180 -15.47 16.39 9.08
C ALA A 180 -16.98 16.44 8.76
N SER A 181 -17.34 16.74 7.50
CA SER A 181 -18.72 16.80 7.04
C SER A 181 -19.29 15.44 6.61
N ASP A 182 -18.42 14.46 6.32
CA ASP A 182 -18.84 13.11 5.93
C ASP A 182 -19.48 12.37 7.11
N SER A 183 -20.79 12.11 7.01
CA SER A 183 -21.58 11.40 8.02
C SER A 183 -21.10 9.97 8.26
N THR A 184 -20.54 9.31 7.24
CA THR A 184 -19.99 7.95 7.36
C THR A 184 -18.74 7.94 8.23
N MET A 185 -17.86 8.94 8.10
CA MET A 185 -16.64 9.06 8.91
C MET A 185 -16.92 9.63 10.30
N ALA A 186 -17.86 10.57 10.43
CA ALA A 186 -18.23 11.15 11.71
C ALA A 186 -18.95 10.16 12.63
N GLY A 187 -19.82 9.30 12.07
CA GLY A 187 -20.59 8.31 12.82
C GLY A 187 -19.74 7.25 13.53
N THR A 188 -18.57 6.90 12.96
CA THR A 188 -17.68 5.87 13.55
C THR A 188 -17.03 6.32 14.86
N ARG A 189 -17.05 7.62 15.19
CA ARG A 189 -16.47 8.14 16.42
C ARG A 189 -17.33 7.82 17.65
N HIS A 190 -18.62 7.59 17.43
CA HIS A 190 -19.59 7.34 18.50
C HIS A 190 -20.02 5.88 18.60
N GLU A 191 -19.77 5.08 17.55
CA GLU A 191 -20.03 3.64 17.54
C GLU A 191 -18.71 2.88 17.36
N GLN A 192 -18.38 1.95 18.27
CA GLN A 192 -17.24 1.04 18.12
C GLN A 192 -17.49 -0.06 17.06
N LYS A 193 -17.98 0.34 15.88
CA LYS A 193 -18.19 -0.57 14.75
C LYS A 193 -17.12 -0.28 13.70
N PRO A 194 -16.37 -1.29 13.25
CA PRO A 194 -15.41 -1.09 12.18
C PRO A 194 -16.17 -0.91 10.86
N VAL A 195 -16.30 0.34 10.39
CA VAL A 195 -17.13 0.67 9.22
C VAL A 195 -16.55 0.20 7.89
N PHE A 196 -15.22 0.11 7.79
CA PHE A 196 -14.50 -0.28 6.57
C PHE A 196 -13.84 -1.67 6.65
N HIS A 197 -13.61 -2.20 7.85
CA HIS A 197 -12.96 -3.50 8.00
C HIS A 197 -13.96 -4.61 7.63
N GLY A 198 -13.66 -5.38 6.59
CA GLY A 198 -14.53 -6.47 6.11
C GLY A 198 -15.79 -6.00 5.38
N ASN A 199 -15.99 -4.69 5.19
CA ASN A 199 -17.12 -4.13 4.44
C ASN A 199 -16.59 -3.34 3.23
N LEU A 200 -16.37 -4.07 2.14
CA LEU A 200 -15.85 -3.52 0.88
C LEU A 200 -16.81 -2.52 0.23
N GLU A 201 -18.13 -2.73 0.34
CA GLU A 201 -19.11 -1.82 -0.26
C GLU A 201 -19.05 -0.41 0.36
N ASN A 202 -18.92 -0.34 1.69
CA ASN A 202 -18.73 0.95 2.36
C ASN A 202 -17.39 1.61 2.00
N ALA A 203 -16.33 0.81 1.84
CA ALA A 203 -15.03 1.31 1.41
C ALA A 203 -15.09 1.86 -0.01
N ASP A 204 -15.65 1.11 -0.96
CA ASP A 204 -15.83 1.53 -2.35
C ASP A 204 -16.65 2.82 -2.44
N ARG A 205 -17.75 2.91 -1.67
CA ARG A 205 -18.59 4.12 -1.65
C ARG A 205 -17.84 5.33 -1.06
N ALA A 206 -16.97 5.13 -0.07
CA ALA A 206 -16.16 6.21 0.48
C ALA A 206 -15.06 6.66 -0.49
N ILE A 207 -14.43 5.70 -1.17
CA ILE A 207 -13.42 5.96 -2.21
C ILE A 207 -14.04 6.78 -3.34
N LEU A 208 -15.15 6.32 -3.92
CA LEU A 208 -15.86 7.01 -5.01
C LEU A 208 -16.29 8.44 -4.64
N ARG A 209 -16.64 8.68 -3.37
CA ARG A 209 -16.98 10.03 -2.88
C ARG A 209 -15.77 10.98 -2.77
N THR A 210 -14.57 10.43 -2.63
CA THR A 210 -13.34 11.20 -2.36
C THR A 210 -12.55 11.51 -3.63
N ILE A 211 -12.83 10.81 -4.73
CA ILE A 211 -12.09 10.85 -6.01
C ILE A 211 -12.24 12.16 -6.81
N GLN A 212 -12.97 13.16 -6.29
CA GLN A 212 -13.21 14.46 -6.93
C GLN A 212 -11.95 15.14 -7.49
#